data_AF-A0A4U9TQ54-F1
#
_entry.id   AF-A0A4U9TQ54-F1
#
_cell.length_a   1.000
_cell.length_b   1.000
_cell.length_c   1.000
_cell.angle_alpha   90.00
_cell.angle_beta   90.00
_cell.angle_gamma   90.00
#
_symmetry.space_group_name_H-M   'P 1'
#
loop_
_entity.id
_entity.type
_entity.pdbx_description
1 polymer ?
#
loop_
_entity_poly.entity_id
_entity_poly.type
_entity_poly.pdbx_seq_one_letter_code
_entity_poly.pdbx_strand_id
1 'polypeptide(L)'
;MDPTFNPIITDNSEAFNQQALSAMNAELASLKLDASYKQLEQIIDYKDSPACKTDKQCNLATEPNKMSAVPGKEPGVSGPLKVGNSLVDAFMLQYYEGFPMKDVAWGKIVTPHQWQQLAKLKDGYQDSLFTSSVVAQNVAKPLLTYINSALISERKADSPKLTVLVGHDSNIASLLSAMKFKPYELPKQYEKTPIGGKLVFQRWHDGKGDRDLLKIEYVYQSTEQLRNAEPLTLSTRRSASPWRWKAAR
;
A
#
# COMPACT_ATOMS: atom_id res chain seq x y z
N MET A 1 2.63 4.82 -18.14
CA MET A 1 3.40 4.81 -16.88
C MET A 1 4.79 4.26 -17.19
N ASP A 2 5.85 4.77 -16.56
CA ASP A 2 7.22 4.25 -16.72
C ASP A 2 7.27 2.76 -16.32
N PRO A 3 7.83 1.85 -17.14
CA PRO A 3 7.87 0.41 -16.84
C PRO A 3 8.52 0.05 -15.49
N THR A 4 9.46 0.86 -14.99
CA THR A 4 10.10 0.66 -13.68
C THR A 4 9.10 0.76 -12.53
N PHE A 5 8.09 1.62 -12.69
CA PHE A 5 7.10 1.95 -11.68
C PHE A 5 5.70 1.43 -12.02
N ASN A 6 5.53 0.74 -13.15
CA ASN A 6 4.24 0.23 -13.61
C ASN A 6 3.98 -1.19 -13.05
N PRO A 7 3.11 -1.37 -12.04
CA PRO A 7 2.92 -2.63 -11.33
C PRO A 7 1.98 -3.58 -12.10
N ILE A 8 2.28 -3.82 -13.37
CA ILE A 8 1.44 -4.60 -14.28
C ILE A 8 1.83 -6.09 -14.30
N ILE A 9 0.85 -6.92 -14.65
CA ILE A 9 1.06 -8.32 -14.97
C ILE A 9 1.86 -8.41 -16.28
N THR A 10 3.00 -9.09 -16.23
CA THR A 10 3.93 -9.23 -17.36
C THR A 10 4.03 -10.66 -17.85
N ASP A 11 3.71 -11.64 -17.00
CA ASP A 11 3.56 -13.03 -17.39
C ASP A 11 2.18 -13.23 -18.05
N ASN A 12 2.19 -13.76 -19.28
CA ASN A 12 1.00 -13.99 -20.08
C ASN A 12 0.53 -15.46 -20.10
N SER A 13 1.12 -16.32 -19.26
CA SER A 13 0.76 -17.72 -19.17
C SER A 13 -0.56 -17.93 -18.42
N GLU A 14 -1.33 -18.92 -18.86
CA GLU A 14 -2.55 -19.33 -18.17
C GLU A 14 -2.25 -19.86 -16.76
N ALA A 15 -1.13 -20.58 -16.61
CA ALA A 15 -0.68 -21.09 -15.32
C ALA A 15 -0.44 -19.95 -14.30
N PHE A 16 0.25 -18.87 -14.72
CA PHE A 16 0.41 -17.70 -13.88
C PHE A 16 -0.95 -17.07 -13.53
N ASN A 17 -1.82 -16.89 -14.51
CA ASN A 17 -3.14 -16.28 -14.29
C ASN A 17 -3.95 -17.06 -13.24
N GLN A 18 -4.01 -18.39 -13.33
CA GLN A 18 -4.70 -19.24 -12.35
C GLN A 18 -4.09 -19.12 -10.95
N GLN A 19 -2.76 -19.14 -10.83
CA GLN A 19 -2.06 -18.98 -9.55
C GLN A 19 -2.29 -17.60 -8.94
N ALA A 20 -2.20 -16.54 -9.75
CA ALA A 20 -2.45 -15.17 -9.32
C ALA A 20 -3.88 -15.00 -8.82
N LEU A 21 -4.88 -15.44 -9.59
CA LEU A 21 -6.28 -15.37 -9.18
C LEU A 21 -6.54 -16.17 -7.90
N SER A 22 -5.99 -17.38 -7.78
CA SER A 22 -6.12 -18.19 -6.57
C SER A 22 -5.53 -17.46 -5.36
N ALA A 23 -4.32 -16.91 -5.48
CA ALA A 23 -3.64 -16.24 -4.40
C ALA A 23 -4.33 -14.93 -3.97
N MET A 24 -4.79 -14.11 -4.92
CA MET A 24 -5.53 -12.87 -4.62
C MET A 24 -6.88 -13.17 -3.94
N ASN A 25 -7.59 -14.21 -4.38
CA ASN A 25 -8.83 -14.62 -3.73
C ASN A 25 -8.59 -15.20 -2.33
N ALA A 26 -7.51 -15.95 -2.13
CA ALA A 26 -7.14 -16.46 -0.82
C ALA A 26 -6.80 -15.33 0.16
N GLU A 27 -6.05 -14.31 -0.30
CA GLU A 27 -5.76 -13.11 0.49
C GLU A 27 -7.05 -12.38 0.87
N LEU A 28 -7.92 -12.10 -0.10
CA LEU A 28 -9.22 -11.46 0.15
C LEU A 28 -10.08 -12.24 1.15
N ALA A 29 -10.14 -13.57 1.02
CA ALA A 29 -10.92 -14.43 1.92
C ALA A 29 -10.39 -14.44 3.36
N SER A 30 -9.14 -14.07 3.58
CA SER A 30 -8.54 -13.96 4.92
C SER A 30 -8.96 -12.68 5.66
N LEU A 31 -9.45 -11.66 4.92
CA LEU A 31 -9.78 -10.35 5.46
C LEU A 31 -11.14 -10.35 6.17
N LYS A 32 -11.23 -9.57 7.24
CA LYS A 32 -12.48 -9.35 7.99
C LYS A 32 -12.98 -7.93 7.75
N LEU A 33 -13.84 -7.74 6.75
CA LEU A 33 -14.24 -6.42 6.24
C LEU A 33 -15.70 -6.04 6.50
N ASP A 34 -16.55 -6.96 6.98
CA ASP A 34 -18.00 -6.71 7.16
C ASP A 34 -18.31 -5.48 8.00
N ALA A 35 -17.58 -5.29 9.11
CA ALA A 35 -17.75 -4.13 9.98
C ALA A 35 -17.36 -2.83 9.26
N SER A 36 -16.30 -2.88 8.46
CA SER A 36 -15.85 -1.74 7.65
C SER A 36 -16.83 -1.40 6.54
N TYR A 37 -17.41 -2.40 5.86
CA TYR A 37 -18.47 -2.18 4.87
C TYR A 37 -19.71 -1.57 5.50
N LYS A 38 -20.22 -2.12 6.61
CA LYS A 38 -21.37 -1.55 7.33
C LYS A 38 -21.15 -0.11 7.75
N GLN A 39 -19.96 0.21 8.27
CA GLN A 39 -19.62 1.58 8.62
C GLN A 39 -19.59 2.48 7.38
N LEU A 40 -18.98 2.04 6.29
CA LEU A 40 -18.92 2.80 5.05
C LEU A 40 -20.32 3.07 4.49
N GLU A 41 -21.20 2.07 4.47
CA GLU A 41 -22.59 2.20 4.00
C GLU A 41 -23.37 3.28 4.75
N GLN A 42 -23.21 3.35 6.08
CA GLN A 42 -23.81 4.38 6.92
C GLN A 42 -23.27 5.78 6.61
N ILE A 43 -21.97 5.89 6.35
CA ILE A 43 -21.32 7.16 6.01
C ILE A 43 -21.85 7.68 4.67
N ILE A 44 -21.88 6.83 3.63
CA ILE A 44 -22.23 7.24 2.26
C ILE A 44 -23.73 7.19 1.96
N ASP A 45 -24.55 6.79 2.93
CA ASP A 45 -25.98 6.53 2.74
C ASP A 45 -26.23 5.58 1.56
N TYR A 46 -25.52 4.43 1.56
CA TYR A 46 -25.41 3.56 0.39
C TYR A 46 -26.75 3.07 -0.16
N LYS A 47 -27.73 2.86 0.72
CA LYS A 47 -29.11 2.49 0.35
C LYS A 47 -29.77 3.49 -0.60
N ASP A 48 -29.35 4.75 -0.55
CA ASP A 48 -29.90 5.83 -1.35
C ASP A 48 -29.07 6.14 -2.60
N SER A 49 -27.96 5.42 -2.81
CA SER A 49 -27.09 5.53 -3.98
C SER A 49 -27.74 4.96 -5.25
N PRO A 50 -27.28 5.39 -6.44
CA PRO A 50 -27.70 4.79 -7.71
C PRO A 50 -27.41 3.28 -7.79
N ALA A 51 -26.30 2.81 -7.21
CA ALA A 51 -25.95 1.39 -7.19
C ALA A 51 -27.05 0.55 -6.51
N CYS A 52 -27.58 1.02 -5.37
CA CYS A 52 -28.68 0.33 -4.70
C CYS A 52 -30.03 0.54 -5.40
N LYS A 53 -30.38 1.79 -5.74
CA LYS A 53 -31.70 2.11 -6.30
C LYS A 53 -31.91 1.55 -7.70
N THR A 54 -30.89 1.61 -8.55
CA THR A 54 -30.96 1.21 -9.96
C THR A 54 -30.42 -0.21 -10.15
N ASP A 55 -29.20 -0.48 -9.70
CA ASP A 55 -28.50 -1.74 -10.00
C ASP A 55 -28.79 -2.85 -8.97
N LYS A 56 -29.58 -2.53 -7.93
CA LYS A 56 -29.96 -3.42 -6.82
C LYS A 56 -28.77 -3.95 -6.02
N GLN A 57 -27.64 -3.24 -6.09
CA GLN A 57 -26.44 -3.46 -5.29
C GLN A 57 -26.56 -2.65 -4.00
N CYS A 58 -27.17 -3.24 -2.97
CA CYS A 58 -27.53 -2.55 -1.73
C CYS A 58 -26.72 -3.01 -0.51
N ASN A 59 -25.78 -3.95 -0.66
CA ASN A 59 -25.02 -4.48 0.47
C ASN A 59 -23.58 -4.86 0.07
N LEU A 60 -22.66 -3.95 0.39
CA LEU A 60 -21.23 -4.07 0.14
C LEU A 60 -20.60 -5.27 0.84
N ALA A 61 -21.17 -5.77 1.94
CA ALA A 61 -20.63 -6.92 2.66
C ALA A 61 -20.99 -8.26 1.99
N THR A 62 -22.09 -8.33 1.25
CA THR A 62 -22.58 -9.59 0.65
C THR A 62 -22.34 -9.70 -0.85
N GLU A 63 -22.13 -8.57 -1.51
CA GLU A 63 -21.86 -8.54 -2.95
C GLU A 63 -20.49 -9.16 -3.28
N PRO A 64 -20.39 -9.94 -4.38
CA PRO A 64 -19.15 -10.64 -4.70
C PRO A 64 -18.09 -9.69 -5.26
N ASN A 65 -16.84 -9.92 -4.86
CA ASN A 65 -15.68 -9.38 -5.56
C ASN A 65 -15.25 -10.31 -6.69
N LYS A 66 -14.72 -9.75 -7.77
CA LYS A 66 -14.12 -10.50 -8.88
C LYS A 66 -12.72 -9.98 -9.15
N MET A 67 -11.73 -10.85 -8.91
CA MET A 67 -10.33 -10.58 -9.20
C MET A 67 -10.01 -10.75 -10.69
N SER A 68 -8.93 -10.09 -11.13
CA SER A 68 -8.42 -10.12 -12.50
C SER A 68 -6.90 -9.98 -12.50
N ALA A 69 -6.23 -10.77 -13.34
CA ALA A 69 -4.78 -10.70 -13.56
C ALA A 69 -4.51 -10.69 -15.08
N VAL A 70 -4.84 -9.57 -15.73
CA VAL A 70 -4.77 -9.45 -17.19
C VAL A 70 -3.38 -8.96 -17.61
N PRO A 71 -2.68 -9.64 -18.53
CA PRO A 71 -1.39 -9.18 -19.03
C PRO A 71 -1.44 -7.74 -19.57
N GLY A 72 -0.43 -6.94 -19.23
CA GLY A 72 -0.37 -5.52 -19.58
C GLY A 72 -1.23 -4.60 -18.69
N LYS A 73 -1.94 -5.14 -17.69
CA LYS A 73 -2.73 -4.37 -16.72
C LYS A 73 -2.28 -4.67 -15.30
N GLU A 74 -2.62 -3.78 -14.38
CA GLU A 74 -2.45 -4.05 -12.95
C GLU A 74 -3.34 -5.23 -12.52
N PRO A 75 -2.93 -6.01 -11.49
CA PRO A 75 -3.86 -6.89 -10.80
C PRO A 75 -5.04 -6.05 -10.31
N GLY A 76 -6.26 -6.52 -10.55
CA GLY A 76 -7.45 -5.70 -10.37
C GLY A 76 -8.59 -6.46 -9.72
N VAL A 77 -9.50 -5.69 -9.10
CA VAL A 77 -10.75 -6.19 -8.52
C VAL A 77 -11.92 -5.33 -8.98
N SER A 78 -13.04 -5.96 -9.30
CA SER A 78 -14.35 -5.31 -9.39
C SER A 78 -15.24 -5.79 -8.26
N GLY A 79 -16.13 -4.92 -7.77
CA GLY A 79 -17.04 -5.21 -6.65
C GLY A 79 -16.77 -4.33 -5.43
N PRO A 80 -17.33 -4.70 -4.26
CA PRO A 80 -17.32 -3.88 -3.07
C PRO A 80 -15.94 -3.48 -2.56
N LEU A 81 -14.91 -4.30 -2.75
CA LEU A 81 -13.55 -3.98 -2.30
C LEU A 81 -13.00 -2.76 -3.02
N LYS A 82 -13.29 -2.63 -4.32
CA LYS A 82 -12.90 -1.45 -5.11
C LYS A 82 -13.65 -0.20 -4.63
N VAL A 83 -14.97 -0.32 -4.41
CA VAL A 83 -15.81 0.78 -3.90
C VAL A 83 -15.29 1.24 -2.54
N GLY A 84 -15.02 0.30 -1.64
CA GLY A 84 -14.47 0.53 -0.32
C GLY A 84 -13.13 1.27 -0.37
N ASN A 85 -12.18 0.76 -1.15
CA ASN A 85 -10.89 1.42 -1.36
C ASN A 85 -11.05 2.84 -1.89
N SER A 86 -11.80 3.03 -2.98
CA SER A 86 -11.95 4.33 -3.63
C SER A 86 -12.54 5.40 -2.70
N LEU A 87 -13.56 5.05 -1.91
CA LEU A 87 -14.21 5.99 -1.01
C LEU A 87 -13.35 6.29 0.22
N VAL A 88 -12.74 5.27 0.82
CA VAL A 88 -11.88 5.47 2.00
C VAL A 88 -10.62 6.24 1.64
N ASP A 89 -10.02 5.99 0.49
CA ASP A 89 -8.89 6.76 -0.03
C ASP A 89 -9.26 8.23 -0.22
N ALA A 90 -10.43 8.51 -0.80
CA ALA A 90 -10.94 9.88 -0.92
C ALA A 90 -11.14 10.56 0.45
N PHE A 91 -11.67 9.84 1.45
CA PHE A 91 -11.84 10.39 2.80
C PHE A 91 -10.49 10.71 3.46
N MET A 92 -9.52 9.81 3.36
CA MET A 92 -8.18 10.02 3.89
C MET A 92 -7.51 11.22 3.23
N LEU A 93 -7.60 11.34 1.90
CA LEU A 93 -7.06 12.48 1.15
C LEU A 93 -7.71 13.81 1.55
N GLN A 94 -9.04 13.86 1.71
CA GLN A 94 -9.73 15.05 2.24
C GLN A 94 -9.19 15.44 3.63
N TYR A 95 -8.97 14.43 4.49
CA TYR A 95 -8.43 14.67 5.81
C TYR A 95 -7.00 15.22 5.76
N TYR A 96 -6.12 14.67 4.93
CA TYR A 96 -4.74 15.13 4.78
C TYR A 96 -4.63 16.50 4.12
N GLU A 97 -5.50 16.80 3.17
CA GLU A 97 -5.58 18.09 2.49
C GLU A 97 -6.06 19.22 3.42
N GLY A 98 -6.46 18.89 4.65
CA GLY A 98 -6.85 19.89 5.64
C GLY A 98 -8.26 20.44 5.45
N PHE A 99 -9.13 19.71 4.74
CA PHE A 99 -10.54 20.10 4.64
C PHE A 99 -11.14 20.29 6.05
N PRO A 100 -12.07 21.25 6.23
CA PRO A 100 -12.83 21.36 7.48
C PRO A 100 -13.45 20.01 7.83
N MET A 101 -13.44 19.61 9.10
CA MET A 101 -13.89 18.26 9.50
C MET A 101 -15.32 17.95 9.09
N LYS A 102 -16.20 18.96 8.98
CA LYS A 102 -17.56 18.81 8.46
C LYS A 102 -17.64 18.39 6.98
N ASP A 103 -16.60 18.62 6.21
CA ASP A 103 -16.53 18.34 4.77
C ASP A 103 -15.78 17.02 4.50
N VAL A 104 -14.89 16.60 5.41
CA VAL A 104 -14.23 15.28 5.37
C VAL A 104 -15.28 14.19 5.61
N ALA A 105 -15.58 13.38 4.59
CA ALA A 105 -16.64 12.38 4.65
C ALA A 105 -17.95 12.92 5.25
N TRP A 106 -18.29 14.18 4.92
CA TRP A 106 -19.45 14.91 5.44
C TRP A 106 -19.52 14.97 6.99
N GLY A 107 -18.37 14.97 7.67
CA GLY A 107 -18.28 15.03 9.14
C GLY A 107 -18.73 13.75 9.85
N LYS A 108 -18.94 12.64 9.13
CA LYS A 108 -19.44 11.39 9.71
C LYS A 108 -18.35 10.50 10.32
N ILE A 109 -17.07 10.81 10.06
CA ILE A 109 -15.93 10.12 10.70
C ILE A 109 -15.41 11.01 11.83
N VAL A 110 -15.68 10.62 13.08
CA VAL A 110 -15.43 11.46 14.26
C VAL A 110 -14.47 10.84 15.27
N THR A 111 -14.11 9.57 15.12
CA THR A 111 -13.17 8.89 16.04
C THR A 111 -11.99 8.21 15.32
N PRO A 112 -10.83 8.08 15.98
CA PRO A 112 -9.72 7.27 15.48
C PRO A 112 -10.08 5.81 15.17
N HIS A 113 -10.96 5.21 15.98
CA HIS A 113 -11.42 3.83 15.76
C HIS A 113 -12.18 3.68 14.43
N GLN A 114 -13.02 4.67 14.09
CA GLN A 114 -13.71 4.69 12.80
C GLN A 114 -12.73 4.76 11.62
N TRP A 115 -11.68 5.57 11.73
CA TRP A 115 -10.61 5.63 10.73
C TRP A 115 -9.89 4.30 10.60
N GLN A 116 -9.47 3.69 11.71
CA GLN A 116 -8.81 2.39 11.72
C GLN A 116 -9.67 1.29 11.11
N GLN A 117 -10.97 1.31 11.37
CA GLN A 117 -11.89 0.34 10.78
C GLN A 117 -12.03 0.54 9.26
N LEU A 118 -12.19 1.78 8.79
CA LEU A 118 -12.28 2.07 7.35
C LEU A 118 -10.98 1.77 6.60
N ALA A 119 -9.83 2.07 7.22
CA ALA A 119 -8.50 1.82 6.65
C ALA A 119 -8.30 0.37 6.20
N LYS A 120 -8.96 -0.59 6.88
CA LYS A 120 -8.95 -2.01 6.49
C LYS A 120 -9.46 -2.27 5.07
N LEU A 121 -10.36 -1.44 4.53
CA LEU A 121 -10.83 -1.57 3.14
C LEU A 121 -9.74 -1.16 2.15
N LYS A 122 -9.03 -0.06 2.43
CA LYS A 122 -7.92 0.43 1.62
C LYS A 122 -6.71 -0.51 1.69
N ASP A 123 -6.30 -0.87 2.90
CA ASP A 123 -5.19 -1.80 3.11
C ASP A 123 -5.53 -3.19 2.56
N GLY A 124 -6.75 -3.69 2.80
CA GLY A 124 -7.21 -4.97 2.27
C GLY A 124 -7.29 -5.03 0.75
N TYR A 125 -7.62 -3.92 0.10
CA TYR A 125 -7.54 -3.78 -1.36
C TYR A 125 -6.09 -3.90 -1.83
N GLN A 126 -5.17 -3.16 -1.22
CA GLN A 126 -3.76 -3.21 -1.57
C GLN A 126 -3.15 -4.59 -1.33
N ASP A 127 -3.46 -5.21 -0.18
CA ASP A 127 -3.00 -6.55 0.17
C ASP A 127 -3.49 -7.57 -0.88
N SER A 128 -4.79 -7.60 -1.13
CA SER A 128 -5.41 -8.56 -2.05
C SER A 128 -4.82 -8.50 -3.46
N LEU A 129 -4.36 -7.33 -3.91
CA LEU A 129 -3.86 -7.13 -5.27
C LEU A 129 -2.34 -7.25 -5.39
N PHE A 130 -1.57 -6.84 -4.39
CA PHE A 130 -0.12 -6.63 -4.55
C PHE A 130 0.77 -7.41 -3.58
N THR A 131 0.23 -8.08 -2.56
CA THR A 131 1.08 -8.71 -1.52
C THR A 131 1.21 -10.23 -1.62
N SER A 132 0.37 -10.90 -2.41
CA SER A 132 0.57 -12.32 -2.68
C SER A 132 1.91 -12.57 -3.39
N SER A 133 2.66 -13.58 -2.95
CA SER A 133 4.04 -13.79 -3.44
C SER A 133 4.14 -13.94 -4.95
N VAL A 134 3.22 -14.69 -5.58
CA VAL A 134 3.21 -14.91 -7.04
C VAL A 134 2.97 -13.61 -7.81
N VAL A 135 2.05 -12.76 -7.35
CA VAL A 135 1.77 -11.47 -8.00
C VAL A 135 2.90 -10.48 -7.72
N ALA A 136 3.30 -10.33 -6.46
CA ALA A 136 4.33 -9.40 -6.03
C ALA A 136 5.66 -9.61 -6.78
N GLN A 137 6.11 -10.86 -6.92
CA GLN A 137 7.34 -11.19 -7.64
C GLN A 137 7.27 -10.82 -9.12
N ASN A 138 6.11 -10.97 -9.77
CA ASN A 138 5.93 -10.54 -11.15
C ASN A 138 5.92 -9.01 -11.26
N VAL A 139 5.01 -8.34 -10.53
CA VAL A 139 4.75 -6.90 -10.73
C VAL A 139 5.87 -6.01 -10.20
N ALA A 140 6.62 -6.44 -9.19
CA ALA A 140 7.76 -5.69 -8.64
C ALA A 140 9.08 -5.93 -9.38
N LYS A 141 9.12 -6.87 -10.33
CA LYS A 141 10.37 -7.31 -10.99
C LYS A 141 11.21 -6.15 -11.57
N PRO A 142 10.64 -5.16 -12.29
CA PRO A 142 11.42 -4.04 -12.81
C PRO A 142 12.09 -3.22 -11.70
N LEU A 143 11.33 -2.84 -10.66
CA LEU A 143 11.85 -2.08 -9.53
C LEU A 143 12.89 -2.86 -8.73
N LEU A 144 12.66 -4.15 -8.48
CA LEU A 144 13.63 -5.03 -7.83
C LEU A 144 14.93 -5.14 -8.62
N THR A 145 14.85 -5.25 -9.94
CA THR A 145 16.02 -5.31 -10.82
C THR A 145 16.82 -4.02 -10.73
N TYR A 146 16.13 -2.88 -10.73
CA TYR A 146 16.77 -1.57 -10.56
C TYR A 146 17.47 -1.47 -9.18
N ILE A 147 16.76 -1.80 -8.09
CA ILE A 147 17.30 -1.72 -6.73
C ILE A 147 18.51 -2.65 -6.56
N ASN A 148 18.44 -3.87 -7.09
CA ASN A 148 19.54 -4.82 -7.07
C ASN A 148 20.77 -4.27 -7.80
N SER A 149 20.58 -3.69 -8.99
CA SER A 149 21.65 -3.05 -9.76
C SER A 149 22.27 -1.86 -9.04
N ALA A 150 21.44 -1.04 -8.36
CA ALA A 150 21.91 0.17 -7.69
C ALA A 150 22.58 -0.09 -6.34
N LEU A 151 22.20 -1.15 -5.61
CA LEU A 151 22.65 -1.40 -4.23
C LEU A 151 23.63 -2.57 -4.08
N ILE A 152 23.44 -3.65 -4.85
CA ILE A 152 24.14 -4.93 -4.63
C ILE A 152 25.25 -5.15 -5.66
N SER A 153 25.02 -4.78 -6.92
CA SER A 153 26.04 -4.90 -7.97
C SER A 153 27.29 -4.10 -7.63
N GLU A 154 28.43 -4.52 -8.19
CA GLU A 154 29.70 -3.84 -7.99
C GLU A 154 29.58 -2.35 -8.32
N ARG A 155 29.93 -1.53 -7.33
CA ARG A 155 29.70 -0.10 -7.42
C ARG A 155 30.72 0.51 -8.36
N LYS A 156 30.27 1.02 -9.51
CA LYS A 156 31.12 1.79 -10.40
C LYS A 156 31.53 3.11 -9.73
N ALA A 157 32.71 3.63 -10.07
CA ALA A 157 33.26 4.85 -9.47
C ALA A 157 32.33 6.07 -9.60
N ASP A 158 31.46 6.08 -10.61
CA ASP A 158 30.48 7.11 -10.93
C ASP A 158 29.06 6.84 -10.36
N SER A 159 28.86 5.75 -9.61
CA SER A 159 27.53 5.43 -9.06
C SER A 159 27.07 6.50 -8.06
N PRO A 160 25.83 7.00 -8.15
CA PRO A 160 25.33 8.04 -7.26
C PRO A 160 25.41 7.60 -5.80
N LYS A 161 25.67 8.55 -4.89
CA LYS A 161 25.62 8.31 -3.44
C LYS A 161 24.20 8.30 -2.88
N LEU A 162 23.29 8.98 -3.57
CA LEU A 162 21.88 9.09 -3.21
C LEU A 162 21.04 8.89 -4.48
N THR A 163 20.10 7.96 -4.41
CA THR A 163 19.09 7.74 -5.44
C THR A 163 17.72 7.97 -4.83
N VAL A 164 16.87 8.73 -5.51
CA VAL A 164 15.47 8.95 -5.10
C VAL A 164 14.59 8.39 -6.20
N LEU A 165 13.82 7.36 -5.87
CA LEU A 165 12.82 6.76 -6.74
C LEU A 165 11.45 7.17 -6.22
N VAL A 166 10.63 7.76 -7.08
CA VAL A 166 9.27 8.21 -6.73
C VAL A 166 8.30 7.38 -7.55
N GLY A 167 7.55 6.53 -6.88
CA GLY A 167 6.56 5.64 -7.48
C GLY A 167 5.27 5.66 -6.69
N HIS A 168 4.62 4.50 -6.66
CA HIS A 168 3.29 4.30 -6.11
C HIS A 168 3.31 3.40 -4.87
N ASP A 169 2.23 3.45 -4.10
CA ASP A 169 1.97 2.59 -2.96
C ASP A 169 2.02 1.09 -3.33
N SER A 170 1.47 0.74 -4.50
CA SER A 170 1.54 -0.58 -5.12
C SER A 170 2.97 -1.05 -5.38
N ASN A 171 3.90 -0.14 -5.73
CA ASN A 171 5.32 -0.49 -5.87
C ASN A 171 5.93 -0.85 -4.51
N ILE A 172 5.60 -0.12 -3.43
CA ILE A 172 6.09 -0.41 -2.08
C ILE A 172 5.51 -1.74 -1.58
N ALA A 173 4.21 -1.95 -1.71
CA ALA A 173 3.52 -3.15 -1.26
C ALA A 173 4.06 -4.42 -1.93
N SER A 174 4.19 -4.39 -3.25
CA SER A 174 4.73 -5.51 -4.02
C SER A 174 6.23 -5.72 -3.80
N LEU A 175 7.03 -4.65 -3.66
CA LEU A 175 8.45 -4.74 -3.33
C LEU A 175 8.67 -5.43 -1.99
N LEU A 176 8.02 -4.97 -0.92
CA LEU A 176 8.15 -5.55 0.42
C LEU A 176 7.76 -7.03 0.44
N SER A 177 6.69 -7.38 -0.27
CA SER A 177 6.18 -8.75 -0.34
C SER A 177 7.10 -9.66 -1.14
N ALA A 178 7.59 -9.21 -2.30
CA ALA A 178 8.54 -9.95 -3.13
C ALA A 178 9.88 -10.18 -2.40
N MET A 179 10.32 -9.22 -1.58
CA MET A 179 11.50 -9.34 -0.71
C MET A 179 11.24 -10.08 0.61
N LYS A 180 10.01 -10.56 0.84
CA LYS A 180 9.60 -11.30 2.05
C LYS A 180 9.91 -10.56 3.35
N PHE A 181 9.63 -9.26 3.39
CA PHE A 181 9.72 -8.50 4.63
C PHE A 181 8.79 -9.08 5.69
N LYS A 182 9.22 -8.98 6.95
CA LYS A 182 8.37 -9.33 8.08
C LYS A 182 7.16 -8.38 8.17
N PRO A 183 6.04 -8.80 8.77
CA PRO A 183 4.96 -7.90 9.11
C PRO A 183 5.45 -6.72 9.96
N TYR A 184 4.75 -5.60 9.86
CA TYR A 184 5.13 -4.33 10.47
C TYR A 184 3.92 -3.50 10.82
N GLU A 185 4.18 -2.52 11.68
CA GLU A 185 3.22 -1.49 12.03
C GLU A 185 3.90 -0.12 11.90
N LEU A 186 3.11 0.86 11.51
CA LEU A 186 3.51 2.25 11.38
C LEU A 186 2.76 3.06 12.44
N PRO A 187 3.36 3.31 13.61
CA PRO A 187 2.72 4.10 14.66
C PRO A 187 2.22 5.45 14.14
N LYS A 188 1.04 5.86 14.62
CA LYS A 188 0.36 7.12 14.27
C LYS A 188 0.02 7.26 12.78
N GLN A 189 -0.20 6.14 12.12
CA GLN A 189 -0.64 6.08 10.73
C GLN A 189 -1.69 4.97 10.57
N TYR A 190 -2.70 5.24 9.74
CA TYR A 190 -3.75 4.28 9.41
C TYR A 190 -3.42 3.48 8.16
N GLU A 191 -2.64 4.04 7.23
CA GLU A 191 -2.24 3.37 6.00
C GLU A 191 -0.99 2.49 6.19
N LYS A 192 -0.95 1.31 5.56
CA LYS A 192 0.29 0.51 5.48
C LYS A 192 1.37 1.17 4.63
N THR A 193 0.95 1.92 3.62
CA THR A 193 1.83 2.64 2.68
C THR A 193 1.51 4.13 2.66
N PRO A 194 1.86 4.88 3.72
CA PRO A 194 1.44 6.26 3.89
C PRO A 194 1.85 7.18 2.75
N ILE A 195 1.01 8.19 2.51
CA ILE A 195 1.31 9.29 1.60
C ILE A 195 2.66 9.93 1.93
N GLY A 196 3.50 10.09 0.91
CA GLY A 196 4.85 10.63 1.05
C GLY A 196 5.83 9.72 1.82
N GLY A 197 5.39 8.51 2.21
CA GLY A 197 6.19 7.49 2.84
C GLY A 197 7.34 7.01 1.96
N LYS A 198 8.46 6.63 2.59
CA LYS A 198 9.70 6.22 1.90
C LYS A 198 10.29 4.98 2.56
N LEU A 199 10.59 3.98 1.75
CA LEU A 199 11.54 2.93 2.11
C LEU A 199 12.96 3.41 1.80
N VAL A 200 13.79 3.52 2.85
CA VAL A 200 15.16 4.03 2.76
C VAL A 200 16.14 2.90 2.99
N PHE A 201 16.75 2.43 1.90
CA PHE A 201 17.84 1.46 1.93
C PHE A 201 19.17 2.17 2.16
N GLN A 202 19.96 1.69 3.11
CA GLN A 202 21.20 2.32 3.55
C GLN A 202 22.31 1.28 3.65
N ARG A 203 23.37 1.47 2.86
CA ARG A 203 24.58 0.68 2.97
C ARG A 203 25.57 1.39 3.89
N TRP A 204 25.98 0.72 4.94
CA TRP A 204 26.92 1.21 5.96
C TRP A 204 28.18 0.36 5.93
N HIS A 205 29.35 0.96 6.10
CA HIS A 205 30.61 0.23 6.28
C HIS A 205 31.03 0.28 7.76
N ASP A 206 31.14 -0.88 8.40
CA ASP A 206 31.60 -1.04 9.78
C ASP A 206 33.11 -1.21 9.80
N GLY A 207 33.85 -0.10 9.91
CA GLY A 207 35.31 -0.10 9.86
C GLY A 207 36.00 -0.86 11.01
N LYS A 208 35.27 -1.21 12.10
CA LYS A 208 35.82 -2.06 13.16
C LYS A 208 35.83 -3.54 12.77
N GLY A 209 34.83 -3.97 12.01
CA GLY A 209 34.65 -5.36 11.58
C GLY A 209 34.98 -5.60 10.12
N ASP A 210 35.44 -4.57 9.40
CA ASP A 210 35.70 -4.56 7.95
C ASP A 210 34.59 -5.26 7.15
N ARG A 211 33.35 -4.79 7.34
CA ARG A 211 32.17 -5.39 6.72
C ARG A 211 31.13 -4.36 6.32
N ASP A 212 30.43 -4.66 5.23
CA ASP A 212 29.28 -3.87 4.80
C ASP A 212 27.99 -4.39 5.46
N LEU A 213 27.14 -3.45 5.86
CA LEU A 213 25.86 -3.67 6.53
C LEU A 213 24.75 -2.99 5.74
N LEU A 214 23.57 -3.62 5.70
CA LEU A 214 22.36 -3.04 5.13
C LEU A 214 21.38 -2.68 6.25
N LYS A 215 20.94 -1.43 6.27
CA LYS A 215 19.84 -0.95 7.11
C LYS A 215 18.70 -0.48 6.21
N ILE A 216 17.47 -0.81 6.59
CA ILE A 216 16.27 -0.40 5.85
C ILE A 216 15.34 0.26 6.84
N GLU A 217 14.77 1.41 6.49
CA GLU A 217 13.84 2.15 7.36
C GLU A 217 12.63 2.61 6.56
N TYR A 218 11.46 2.64 7.21
CA TYR A 218 10.29 3.29 6.65
C TYR A 218 10.17 4.65 7.33
N VAL A 219 10.37 5.70 6.54
CA VAL A 219 10.32 7.10 6.98
C VAL A 219 9.07 7.76 6.42
N TYR A 220 8.20 8.28 7.29
CA TYR A 220 6.88 8.80 6.90
C TYR A 220 6.40 9.88 7.87
N GLN A 221 5.38 10.64 7.46
CA GLN A 221 4.65 11.57 8.33
C GLN A 221 3.49 10.84 9.00
N SER A 222 3.21 11.17 10.26
CA SER A 222 1.97 10.74 10.91
C SER A 222 0.74 11.37 10.24
N THR A 223 -0.43 10.80 10.51
CA THR A 223 -1.73 11.33 10.04
C THR A 223 -1.92 12.80 10.42
N GLU A 224 -1.59 13.19 11.65
CA GLU A 224 -1.66 14.59 12.13
C GLU A 224 -0.57 15.48 11.50
N GLN A 225 0.65 14.96 11.32
CA GLN A 225 1.72 15.72 10.65
C GLN A 225 1.36 16.08 9.21
N LEU A 226 0.67 15.17 8.49
CA LEU A 226 0.17 15.43 7.16
C LEU A 226 -0.91 16.51 7.19
N ARG A 227 -1.97 16.32 7.99
CA ARG A 227 -3.10 17.25 8.06
C ARG A 227 -2.71 18.66 8.50
N ASN A 228 -1.83 18.78 9.49
CA ASN A 228 -1.45 20.05 10.08
C ASN A 228 -0.27 20.71 9.34
N ALA A 229 0.25 20.10 8.27
CA ALA A 229 1.43 20.55 7.54
C ALA A 229 2.62 20.88 8.47
N GLU A 230 2.86 20.02 9.47
CA GLU A 230 3.87 20.28 10.50
C GLU A 230 5.29 20.38 9.89
N PRO A 231 6.06 21.44 10.21
CA PRO A 231 7.45 21.54 9.80
C PRO A 231 8.30 20.41 10.41
N LEU A 232 9.02 19.68 9.55
CA LEU A 232 9.81 18.51 9.95
C LEU A 232 11.29 18.89 10.07
N THR A 233 11.85 18.68 11.25
CA THR A 233 13.25 18.97 11.57
C THR A 233 13.89 17.80 12.32
N LEU A 234 15.18 17.89 12.66
CA LEU A 234 15.83 16.88 13.48
C LEU A 234 15.31 16.83 14.93
N SER A 235 14.68 17.91 15.42
CA SER A 235 14.01 17.97 16.73
C SER A 235 12.52 17.63 16.63
N THR A 236 11.84 18.02 15.54
CA THR A 236 10.47 17.63 15.19
C THR A 236 10.48 16.50 14.16
N ARG A 237 10.91 15.31 14.60
CA ARG A 237 11.19 14.19 13.69
C ARG A 237 9.91 13.60 13.09
N ARG A 238 10.06 13.13 11.85
CA ARG A 238 9.17 12.14 11.23
C ARG A 238 9.08 10.90 12.11
N SER A 239 7.92 10.25 12.10
CA SER A 239 7.84 8.87 12.59
C SER A 239 8.75 8.00 11.73
N ALA A 240 9.65 7.25 12.38
CA ALA A 240 10.47 6.24 11.74
C ALA A 240 10.21 4.92 12.45
N SER A 241 9.70 3.93 11.72
CA SER A 241 9.63 2.56 12.20
C SER A 241 10.93 1.88 11.78
N PRO A 242 11.84 1.52 12.71
CA PRO A 242 13.10 0.89 12.36
C PRO A 242 12.84 -0.55 11.92
N TRP A 243 13.20 -0.87 10.69
CA TRP A 243 13.10 -2.24 10.20
C TRP A 243 14.43 -2.95 10.35
N ARG A 244 14.44 -3.99 11.17
CA ARG A 244 15.56 -4.93 11.17
C ARG A 244 15.25 -6.01 10.15
N TRP A 245 15.73 -5.82 8.91
CA TRP A 245 15.83 -6.93 7.97
C TRP A 245 16.85 -7.91 8.55
N LYS A 246 16.39 -9.01 9.15
CA LYS A 246 17.25 -10.18 9.31
C LYS A 246 17.28 -10.80 7.92
N ALA A 247 18.39 -10.61 7.21
CA ALA A 247 18.69 -11.40 6.03
C ALA A 247 18.40 -12.86 6.37
N ALA A 248 17.45 -13.47 5.66
CA ALA A 248 17.46 -14.92 5.55
C ALA A 248 18.81 -15.22 4.91
N ARG A 249 19.63 -15.98 5.65
CA ARG A 249 20.90 -16.51 5.13
C ARG A 249 20.63 -17.36 3.90
#